data_AF-U7UAW1-F1
#
_entry.id   AF-U7UAW1-F1
#
_cell.length_a   1.000
_cell.length_b   1.000
_cell.length_c   1.000
_cell.angle_alpha   90.00
_cell.angle_beta   90.00
_cell.angle_gamma   90.00
#
_symmetry.space_group_name_H-M   'P 1'
#
loop_
_entity.id
_entity.type
_entity.pdbx_description
1 polymer ?
#
loop_
_entity_poly.entity_id
_entity_poly.type
_entity_poly.pdbx_seq_one_letter_code
_entity_poly.pdbx_strand_id
1 'polypeptide(L)'
;GRESRGHRFHSPGQVHISKPSSYLEDLRGAHVIADFAERRELIAKRVEQLASEQNGSAIVPPALLDEVTALVEWPVPLVCSFEERFLEVPQEALISTMQDNQKYFCLLDTNGKLLPRFITVANIESKDPAQIVSGNEKVVRPRLTDAEFFFKQDKKQPLERFNDRLKNVVFQAQLGTVFDKAERVSRLAGLIAERTGGDKARAMRAGLLSKADLATEMVGEFPEMQGI
;
A
#
# COMPACT_ATOMS: atom_id res chain seq x y z
N GLY A 1 -40.90 -6.85 -3.02
CA GLY A 1 -39.51 -7.11 -3.44
C GLY A 1 -39.18 -8.57 -3.23
N ARG A 2 -39.47 -9.42 -4.22
CA ARG A 2 -39.02 -10.83 -4.28
C ARG A 2 -38.01 -11.07 -5.39
N GLU A 3 -37.63 -10.00 -6.09
CA GLU A 3 -36.70 -10.06 -7.21
C GLU A 3 -35.41 -9.38 -6.80
N SER A 4 -34.29 -10.07 -7.05
CA SER A 4 -32.93 -9.54 -6.96
C SER A 4 -32.22 -9.76 -8.30
N ARG A 5 -30.90 -9.55 -8.35
CA ARG A 5 -30.08 -9.83 -9.52
C ARG A 5 -28.90 -10.73 -9.15
N GLY A 6 -28.56 -11.62 -10.08
CA GLY A 6 -27.38 -12.46 -9.98
C GLY A 6 -26.11 -11.73 -10.42
N HIS A 7 -24.99 -12.42 -10.29
CA HIS A 7 -23.69 -11.87 -10.64
C HIS A 7 -23.62 -11.49 -12.12
N ARG A 8 -23.08 -10.29 -12.40
CA ARG A 8 -23.07 -9.69 -13.75
C ARG A 8 -22.54 -10.60 -14.85
N PHE A 9 -21.54 -11.43 -14.55
CA PHE A 9 -20.90 -12.31 -15.54
C PHE A 9 -21.30 -13.77 -15.43
N HIS A 10 -21.61 -14.26 -14.23
CA HIS A 10 -21.84 -15.69 -13.98
C HIS A 10 -23.32 -16.07 -14.03
N SER A 11 -24.21 -15.15 -13.66
CA SER A 11 -25.65 -15.35 -13.72
C SER A 11 -26.35 -14.02 -14.05
N PRO A 12 -26.18 -13.51 -15.29
CA PRO A 12 -26.80 -12.26 -15.71
C PRO A 12 -28.32 -12.46 -15.82
N GLY A 13 -29.04 -12.13 -14.76
CA GLY A 13 -30.48 -12.34 -14.71
C GLY A 13 -31.12 -11.90 -13.39
N GLN A 14 -32.45 -11.94 -13.37
CA GLN A 14 -33.20 -11.80 -12.13
C GLN A 14 -33.08 -13.08 -11.31
N VAL A 15 -33.01 -12.92 -9.99
CA VAL A 15 -33.02 -14.02 -9.04
C VAL A 15 -34.27 -13.87 -8.20
N HIS A 16 -35.14 -14.88 -8.30
CA HIS A 16 -36.35 -14.93 -7.48
C HIS A 16 -36.00 -15.40 -6.07
N ILE A 17 -36.34 -14.61 -5.07
CA ILE A 17 -36.17 -14.93 -3.65
C ILE A 17 -37.44 -15.57 -3.14
N SER A 18 -37.36 -16.89 -2.92
CA SER A 18 -38.51 -17.74 -2.60
C SER A 18 -39.13 -17.35 -1.25
N LYS A 19 -38.28 -17.12 -0.24
CA LYS A 19 -38.64 -16.68 1.11
C LYS A 19 -37.48 -15.87 1.72
N PRO A 20 -37.72 -15.00 2.71
CA PRO A 20 -36.64 -14.19 3.30
C PRO A 20 -35.44 -15.01 3.80
N SER A 21 -35.67 -16.20 4.34
CA SER A 21 -34.60 -17.07 4.83
C SER A 21 -33.78 -17.78 3.74
N SER A 22 -34.26 -17.83 2.49
CA SER A 22 -33.49 -18.39 1.36
C SER A 22 -32.62 -17.35 0.67
N TYR A 23 -32.68 -16.07 1.07
CA TYR A 23 -31.99 -14.98 0.38
C TYR A 23 -30.50 -15.25 0.11
N LEU A 24 -29.77 -15.71 1.13
CA LEU A 24 -28.34 -16.01 0.99
C LEU A 24 -28.07 -17.20 0.05
N GLU A 25 -28.89 -18.24 0.13
CA GLU A 25 -28.75 -19.44 -0.71
C GLU A 25 -29.14 -19.16 -2.17
N ASP A 26 -30.27 -18.47 -2.38
CA ASP A 26 -30.78 -18.08 -3.69
C ASP A 26 -29.75 -17.21 -4.44
N LEU A 27 -29.13 -16.23 -3.74
CA LEU A 27 -28.08 -15.40 -4.31
C LEU A 27 -26.77 -16.15 -4.54
N ARG A 28 -26.39 -17.07 -3.64
CA ARG A 28 -25.21 -17.90 -3.85
C ARG A 28 -25.35 -18.78 -5.09
N GLY A 29 -26.53 -19.34 -5.32
CA GLY A 29 -26.84 -20.08 -6.57
C GLY A 29 -26.67 -19.23 -7.83
N ALA A 30 -26.80 -17.90 -7.69
CA ALA A 30 -26.55 -16.93 -8.74
C ALA A 30 -25.15 -16.28 -8.68
N HIS A 31 -24.19 -16.93 -8.01
CA HIS A 31 -22.80 -16.50 -7.84
C HIS A 31 -22.64 -15.16 -7.10
N VAL A 32 -23.49 -14.90 -6.12
CA VAL A 32 -23.35 -13.74 -5.23
C VAL A 32 -23.33 -14.23 -3.79
N ILE A 33 -22.19 -14.13 -3.13
CA ILE A 33 -22.10 -14.39 -1.68
C ILE A 33 -22.60 -13.13 -1.00
N ALA A 34 -23.88 -13.05 -0.61
CA ALA A 34 -24.45 -11.79 -0.14
C ALA A 34 -23.97 -11.37 1.27
N ASP A 35 -23.61 -12.33 2.12
CA ASP A 35 -23.11 -12.07 3.46
C ASP A 35 -21.69 -11.47 3.42
N PHE A 36 -21.54 -10.27 4.00
CA PHE A 36 -20.26 -9.56 3.99
C PHE A 36 -19.20 -10.26 4.84
N ALA A 37 -19.57 -10.75 6.03
CA ALA A 37 -18.62 -11.40 6.94
C ALA A 37 -18.08 -12.69 6.31
N GLU A 38 -18.95 -13.44 5.63
CA GLU A 38 -18.54 -14.63 4.90
C GLU A 38 -17.61 -14.30 3.73
N ARG A 39 -17.93 -13.30 2.89
CA ARG A 39 -17.02 -12.87 1.82
C ARG A 39 -15.65 -12.47 2.38
N ARG A 40 -15.65 -11.69 3.46
CA ARG A 40 -14.45 -11.21 4.13
C ARG A 40 -13.57 -12.36 4.63
N GLU A 41 -14.17 -13.36 5.27
CA GLU A 41 -13.48 -14.54 5.78
C GLU A 41 -12.92 -15.40 4.63
N LEU A 42 -13.67 -15.56 3.55
CA LEU A 42 -13.23 -16.27 2.36
C LEU A 42 -12.00 -15.60 1.74
N ILE A 43 -12.05 -14.29 1.52
CA ILE A 43 -10.93 -13.52 0.96
C ILE A 43 -9.71 -13.66 1.86
N ALA A 44 -9.85 -13.44 3.17
CA ALA A 44 -8.74 -13.53 4.12
C ALA A 44 -8.06 -14.91 4.09
N LYS A 45 -8.83 -15.99 4.20
CA LYS A 45 -8.31 -17.37 4.17
C LYS A 45 -7.60 -17.69 2.86
N ARG A 46 -8.18 -17.29 1.73
CA ARG A 46 -7.59 -17.55 0.41
C ARG A 46 -6.32 -16.73 0.17
N VAL A 47 -6.29 -15.48 0.61
CA VAL A 47 -5.09 -14.63 0.56
C VAL A 47 -3.96 -15.23 1.39
N GLU A 48 -4.25 -15.68 2.62
CA GLU A 48 -3.28 -16.34 3.49
C GLU A 48 -2.75 -17.66 2.90
N GLN A 49 -3.64 -18.47 2.33
CA GLN A 49 -3.27 -19.71 1.64
C GLN A 49 -2.30 -19.43 0.47
N LEU A 50 -2.67 -18.51 -0.42
CA LEU A 50 -1.87 -18.16 -1.59
C LEU A 50 -0.52 -17.55 -1.17
N ALA A 51 -0.49 -16.71 -0.13
CA ALA A 51 0.76 -16.17 0.40
C ALA A 51 1.68 -17.28 0.92
N SER A 52 1.13 -18.25 1.65
CA SER A 52 1.87 -19.41 2.15
C SER A 52 2.44 -20.27 1.01
N GLU A 53 1.69 -20.47 -0.07
CA GLU A 53 2.15 -21.15 -1.28
C GLU A 53 3.32 -20.43 -1.97
N GLN A 54 3.45 -19.11 -1.77
CA GLN A 54 4.59 -18.31 -2.22
C GLN A 54 5.74 -18.24 -1.19
N ASN A 55 5.71 -19.05 -0.14
CA ASN A 55 6.66 -19.02 0.98
C ASN A 55 6.74 -17.64 1.67
N GLY A 56 5.60 -16.94 1.74
CA GLY A 56 5.50 -15.62 2.32
C GLY A 56 4.25 -15.42 3.17
N SER A 57 4.04 -14.19 3.59
CA SER A 57 2.85 -13.72 4.30
C SER A 57 2.27 -12.51 3.59
N ALA A 58 0.94 -12.33 3.64
CA ALA A 58 0.29 -11.19 3.03
C ALA A 58 0.14 -10.03 4.02
N ILE A 59 0.41 -8.81 3.57
CA ILE A 59 0.04 -7.59 4.30
C ILE A 59 -1.44 -7.32 4.04
N VAL A 60 -2.27 -7.57 5.05
CA VAL A 60 -3.74 -7.46 4.95
C VAL A 60 -4.27 -6.45 5.99
N PRO A 61 -4.18 -5.14 5.73
CA PRO A 61 -4.79 -4.14 6.59
C PRO A 61 -6.30 -4.36 6.66
N PRO A 62 -6.94 -4.29 7.85
CA PRO A 62 -8.38 -4.53 7.98
C PRO A 62 -9.24 -3.65 7.08
N ALA A 63 -8.89 -2.36 6.95
CA ALA A 63 -9.62 -1.42 6.10
C ALA A 63 -9.53 -1.79 4.61
N LEU A 64 -8.36 -2.23 4.15
CA LEU A 64 -8.19 -2.68 2.77
C LEU A 64 -8.97 -3.97 2.50
N LEU A 65 -8.96 -4.91 3.45
CA LEU A 65 -9.75 -6.13 3.35
C LEU A 65 -11.25 -5.83 3.27
N ASP A 66 -11.74 -4.91 4.10
CA ASP A 66 -13.14 -4.48 4.07
C ASP A 66 -13.50 -3.81 2.73
N GLU A 67 -12.62 -2.95 2.22
CA GLU A 67 -12.80 -2.31 0.92
C GLU A 67 -12.86 -3.33 -0.22
N VAL A 68 -11.88 -4.24 -0.30
CA VAL A 68 -11.87 -5.31 -1.32
C VAL A 68 -13.11 -6.20 -1.20
N THR A 69 -13.56 -6.51 0.02
CA THR A 69 -14.79 -7.29 0.26
C THR A 69 -16.05 -6.57 -0.24
N ALA A 70 -16.06 -5.24 -0.21
CA ALA A 70 -17.16 -4.43 -0.72
C ALA A 70 -17.14 -4.29 -2.26
N LEU A 71 -15.97 -4.45 -2.90
CA LEU A 71 -15.82 -4.34 -4.35
C LEU A 71 -16.24 -5.61 -5.11
N VAL A 72 -16.32 -6.75 -4.44
CA VAL A 72 -16.56 -8.05 -5.07
C VAL A 72 -17.74 -8.80 -4.44
N GLU A 73 -18.52 -9.45 -5.29
CA GLU A 73 -19.66 -10.29 -4.94
C GLU A 73 -19.29 -11.79 -5.00
N TRP A 74 -18.32 -12.13 -5.85
CA TRP A 74 -17.75 -13.47 -6.03
C TRP A 74 -16.22 -13.41 -6.04
N PRO A 75 -15.56 -13.44 -4.86
CA PRO A 75 -14.13 -13.21 -4.75
C PRO A 75 -13.29 -14.37 -5.29
N VAL A 76 -12.37 -14.06 -6.20
CA VAL A 76 -11.36 -14.99 -6.73
C VAL A 76 -9.97 -14.35 -6.59
N PRO A 77 -9.26 -14.61 -5.48
CA PRO A 77 -7.89 -14.14 -5.29
C PRO A 77 -6.90 -14.79 -6.27
N LEU A 78 -5.99 -13.99 -6.84
CA LEU A 78 -4.99 -14.41 -7.82
C LEU A 78 -3.63 -13.79 -7.51
N VAL A 79 -2.57 -14.60 -7.58
CA VAL A 79 -1.18 -14.16 -7.40
C VAL A 79 -0.68 -13.52 -8.71
N CYS A 80 -0.08 -12.34 -8.59
CA CYS A 80 0.56 -11.58 -9.65
C CYS A 80 2.03 -11.30 -9.30
N SER A 81 2.81 -10.86 -10.29
CA SER A 81 4.22 -10.46 -10.14
C SER A 81 4.50 -9.06 -10.64
N PHE A 82 5.61 -8.49 -10.18
CA PHE A 82 6.24 -7.33 -10.82
C PHE A 82 7.75 -7.57 -10.95
N GLU A 83 8.44 -6.73 -11.71
CA GLU A 83 9.88 -6.90 -11.94
C GLU A 83 10.71 -6.64 -10.67
N GLU A 84 11.66 -7.53 -10.36
CA GLU A 84 12.53 -7.45 -9.18
C GLU A 84 13.31 -6.14 -9.07
N ARG A 85 13.58 -5.43 -10.18
CA ARG A 85 14.25 -4.13 -10.15
C ARG A 85 13.54 -3.10 -9.26
N PHE A 86 12.22 -3.22 -9.10
CA PHE A 86 11.46 -2.32 -8.23
C PHE A 86 11.82 -2.50 -6.75
N LEU A 87 12.37 -3.66 -6.34
CA LEU A 87 12.80 -3.90 -4.96
C LEU A 87 14.01 -3.04 -4.54
N GLU A 88 14.61 -2.26 -5.45
CA GLU A 88 15.58 -1.22 -5.09
C GLU A 88 14.92 0.01 -4.44
N VAL A 89 13.62 0.22 -4.67
CA VAL A 89 12.82 1.30 -4.07
C VAL A 89 12.45 0.89 -2.64
N PRO A 90 12.36 1.85 -1.68
CA PRO A 90 11.86 1.57 -0.34
C PRO A 90 10.54 0.81 -0.40
N GLN A 91 10.46 -0.33 0.27
CA GLN A 91 9.32 -1.23 0.16
C GLN A 91 8.02 -0.56 0.62
N GLU A 92 8.09 0.37 1.56
CA GLU A 92 6.95 1.12 2.09
C GLU A 92 6.27 1.92 0.97
N ALA A 93 7.04 2.54 0.07
CA ALA A 93 6.51 3.27 -1.08
C ALA A 93 5.84 2.32 -2.09
N LEU A 94 6.44 1.15 -2.32
CA LEU A 94 5.85 0.13 -3.20
C LEU A 94 4.55 -0.43 -2.63
N ILE A 95 4.53 -0.70 -1.32
CA ILE A 95 3.36 -1.22 -0.60
C ILE A 95 2.22 -0.20 -0.65
N SER A 96 2.47 1.07 -0.31
CA SER A 96 1.44 2.11 -0.40
C SER A 96 0.92 2.25 -1.83
N THR A 97 1.79 2.33 -2.83
CA THR A 97 1.40 2.39 -4.25
C THR A 97 0.44 1.25 -4.64
N MET A 98 0.76 0.02 -4.25
CA MET A 98 -0.05 -1.16 -4.58
C MET A 98 -1.38 -1.21 -3.80
N GLN A 99 -1.37 -0.84 -2.52
CA GLN A 99 -2.55 -0.87 -1.67
C GLN A 99 -3.52 0.27 -2.00
N ASP A 100 -3.02 1.51 -2.10
CA ASP A 100 -3.86 2.70 -2.24
C ASP A 100 -4.42 2.85 -3.64
N ASN A 101 -3.59 2.65 -4.68
CA ASN A 101 -4.04 2.85 -6.06
C ASN A 101 -4.77 1.64 -6.65
N GLN A 102 -4.48 0.42 -6.20
CA GLN A 102 -4.93 -0.79 -6.88
C GLN A 102 -5.56 -1.85 -5.97
N LYS A 103 -5.58 -1.63 -4.65
CA LYS A 103 -6.21 -2.54 -3.68
C LYS A 103 -5.61 -3.95 -3.68
N TYR A 104 -4.29 -4.03 -3.87
CA TYR A 104 -3.56 -5.29 -3.86
C TYR A 104 -3.02 -5.63 -2.47
N PHE A 105 -2.97 -6.93 -2.14
CA PHE A 105 -2.29 -7.41 -0.94
C PHE A 105 -0.83 -7.77 -1.28
N CYS A 106 0.11 -7.04 -0.71
CA CYS A 106 1.54 -7.26 -0.92
C CYS A 106 2.03 -8.48 -0.15
N LEU A 107 3.03 -9.20 -0.67
CA LEU A 107 3.61 -10.36 0.00
C LEU A 107 4.99 -10.04 0.59
N LEU A 108 5.22 -10.50 1.81
CA LEU A 108 6.51 -10.43 2.51
C LEU A 108 7.12 -11.83 2.63
N ASP A 109 8.45 -11.91 2.56
CA ASP A 109 9.20 -13.11 2.89
C ASP A 109 9.25 -13.35 4.42
N THR A 110 9.93 -14.42 4.83
CA THR A 110 10.10 -14.78 6.25
C THR A 110 10.94 -13.78 7.05
N ASN A 111 11.67 -12.88 6.39
CA ASN A 111 12.47 -11.82 7.01
C ASN A 111 11.73 -10.47 7.03
N GLY A 112 10.48 -10.42 6.56
CA GLY A 112 9.70 -9.18 6.45
C GLY A 112 10.09 -8.30 5.27
N LYS A 113 10.79 -8.83 4.27
CA LYS A 113 11.12 -8.12 3.02
C LYS A 113 10.05 -8.36 1.96
N LEU A 114 9.74 -7.31 1.20
CA LEU A 114 8.81 -7.40 0.08
C LEU A 114 9.26 -8.42 -0.97
N LEU A 115 8.38 -9.36 -1.30
CA LEU A 115 8.51 -10.24 -2.45
C LEU A 115 8.05 -9.51 -3.73
N PRO A 116 8.57 -9.87 -4.92
CA PRO A 116 8.12 -9.31 -6.20
C PRO A 116 6.74 -9.87 -6.62
N ARG A 117 5.82 -10.00 -5.66
CA ARG A 117 4.54 -10.69 -5.75
C ARG A 117 3.47 -9.93 -4.96
N PHE A 118 2.26 -9.96 -5.47
CA PHE A 118 1.08 -9.40 -4.82
C PHE A 118 -0.15 -10.24 -5.17
N ILE A 119 -1.22 -10.09 -4.40
CA ILE A 119 -2.50 -10.75 -4.63
C ILE A 119 -3.53 -9.70 -4.99
N THR A 120 -4.20 -9.91 -6.13
CA THR A 120 -5.41 -9.18 -6.55
C THR A 120 -6.63 -10.04 -6.29
N VAL A 121 -7.81 -9.45 -6.10
CA VAL A 121 -9.07 -10.19 -5.93
C VAL A 121 -10.00 -9.87 -7.09
N ALA A 122 -10.13 -10.82 -8.01
CA ALA A 122 -11.06 -10.69 -9.11
C ALA A 122 -12.50 -10.93 -8.64
N ASN A 123 -13.46 -10.23 -9.26
CA ASN A 123 -14.89 -10.49 -9.10
C ASN A 123 -15.41 -11.47 -10.16
N ILE A 124 -14.57 -12.36 -10.67
CA ILE A 124 -14.94 -13.29 -11.74
C ILE A 124 -14.07 -14.54 -11.69
N GLU A 125 -14.71 -15.69 -11.76
CA GLU A 125 -14.06 -16.97 -12.08
C GLU A 125 -13.83 -17.03 -13.60
N SER A 126 -12.69 -16.47 -14.03
CA SER A 126 -12.31 -16.42 -15.43
C SER A 126 -11.94 -17.81 -15.96
N LYS A 127 -12.32 -18.08 -17.21
CA LYS A 127 -11.84 -19.25 -17.96
C LYS A 127 -10.37 -19.13 -18.36
N ASP A 128 -9.84 -17.91 -18.35
CA ASP A 128 -8.42 -17.60 -18.58
C ASP A 128 -7.92 -16.64 -17.48
N PRO A 129 -7.54 -17.17 -16.30
CA PRO A 129 -7.01 -16.36 -15.21
C PRO A 129 -5.69 -15.65 -15.56
N ALA A 130 -4.92 -16.18 -16.52
CA ALA A 130 -3.63 -15.60 -16.91
C ALA A 130 -3.78 -14.21 -17.54
N GLN A 131 -4.89 -13.95 -18.23
CA GLN A 131 -5.20 -12.61 -18.76
C GLN A 131 -5.48 -11.60 -17.64
N ILE A 132 -6.16 -12.02 -16.57
CA ILE A 132 -6.41 -11.15 -15.41
C ILE A 132 -5.08 -10.82 -14.73
N VAL A 133 -4.24 -11.84 -14.50
CA VAL A 133 -2.90 -11.65 -13.93
C VAL A 133 -2.10 -10.67 -14.78
N SER A 134 -1.91 -10.96 -16.07
CA SER A 134 -1.14 -10.09 -16.97
C SER A 134 -1.70 -8.66 -17.06
N GLY A 135 -3.03 -8.50 -16.99
CA GLY A 135 -3.68 -7.21 -16.94
C GLY A 135 -3.30 -6.41 -15.70
N ASN A 136 -3.39 -7.00 -14.51
CA ASN A 136 -3.04 -6.35 -13.25
C ASN A 136 -1.54 -6.01 -13.17
N GLU A 137 -0.67 -6.91 -13.66
CA GLU A 137 0.79 -6.67 -13.75
C GLU A 137 1.13 -5.49 -14.68
N LYS A 138 0.40 -5.33 -15.79
CA LYS A 138 0.58 -4.18 -16.68
C LYS A 138 0.11 -2.87 -16.05
N VAL A 139 -0.95 -2.91 -15.25
CA VAL A 139 -1.52 -1.72 -14.60
C VAL A 139 -0.64 -1.22 -13.46
N VAL A 140 -0.01 -2.11 -12.68
CA VAL A 140 0.85 -1.71 -11.56
C VAL A 140 2.17 -1.09 -12.02
N ARG A 141 2.72 -1.57 -13.15
CA ARG A 141 4.07 -1.21 -13.61
C ARG A 141 4.32 0.29 -13.77
N PRO A 142 3.46 1.09 -14.42
CA PRO A 142 3.67 2.54 -14.51
C PRO A 142 3.78 3.20 -13.13
N ARG A 143 2.95 2.79 -12.17
CA ARG A 143 2.95 3.34 -10.81
C ARG A 143 4.25 3.02 -10.05
N LEU A 144 4.74 1.79 -10.17
CA LEU A 144 6.04 1.42 -9.57
C LEU A 144 7.21 2.13 -10.27
N THR A 145 7.07 2.42 -11.57
CA THR A 145 8.06 3.18 -12.35
C THR A 145 8.14 4.63 -11.89
N ASP A 146 7.00 5.24 -11.55
CA ASP A 146 6.95 6.59 -10.97
C ASP A 146 7.67 6.63 -9.62
N ALA A 147 7.37 5.68 -8.72
CA ALA A 147 8.06 5.56 -7.43
C ALA A 147 9.58 5.36 -7.58
N GLU A 148 9.99 4.49 -8.51
CA GLU A 148 11.40 4.28 -8.83
C GLU A 148 12.07 5.54 -9.37
N PHE A 149 11.38 6.30 -10.21
CA PHE A 149 11.87 7.55 -10.77
C PHE A 149 12.15 8.59 -9.67
N PHE A 150 11.18 8.83 -8.78
CA PHE A 150 11.35 9.78 -7.68
C PHE A 150 12.50 9.37 -6.75
N PHE A 151 12.59 8.09 -6.40
CA PHE A 151 13.67 7.59 -5.55
C PHE A 151 15.05 7.75 -6.20
N LYS A 152 15.16 7.42 -7.49
CA LYS A 152 16.40 7.62 -8.26
C LYS A 152 16.74 9.09 -8.42
N GLN A 153 15.75 9.96 -8.60
CA GLN A 153 15.95 11.40 -8.69
C GLN A 153 16.50 11.96 -7.37
N ASP A 154 15.94 11.56 -6.23
CA ASP A 154 16.39 12.04 -4.92
C ASP A 154 17.81 11.57 -4.59
N LYS A 155 18.18 10.35 -4.99
CA LYS A 155 19.52 9.79 -4.80
C LYS A 155 20.64 10.48 -5.61
N LYS A 156 20.30 11.38 -6.55
CA LYS A 156 21.31 12.12 -7.33
C LYS A 156 22.07 13.16 -6.50
N GLN A 157 21.57 13.52 -5.32
CA GLN A 157 22.22 14.48 -4.45
C GLN A 157 22.21 14.01 -2.99
N PRO A 158 23.17 14.45 -2.15
CA PRO A 158 23.14 14.14 -0.72
C PRO A 158 21.88 14.70 -0.05
N LEU A 159 21.35 13.96 0.92
CA LEU A 159 20.14 14.34 1.68
C LEU A 159 20.22 15.76 2.26
N GLU A 160 21.41 16.19 2.68
CA GLU A 160 21.68 17.53 3.23
C GLU A 160 21.30 18.67 2.28
N ARG A 161 21.36 18.45 0.96
CA ARG A 161 21.01 19.47 -0.05
C ARG A 161 19.52 19.80 -0.05
N PHE A 162 18.66 18.89 0.40
CA PHE A 162 17.22 19.13 0.47
C PHE A 162 16.85 20.13 1.57
N ASN A 163 17.69 20.29 2.60
CA ASN A 163 17.46 21.29 3.65
C ASN A 163 17.41 22.72 3.12
N ASP A 164 18.14 23.03 2.04
CA ASP A 164 18.10 24.38 1.45
C ASP A 164 16.70 24.75 0.94
N ARG A 165 15.95 23.76 0.43
CA ARG A 165 14.55 23.96 0.00
C ARG A 165 13.64 24.31 1.18
N LEU A 166 13.93 23.79 2.38
CA LEU A 166 13.13 24.02 3.60
C LEU A 166 13.19 25.45 4.12
N LYS A 167 14.15 26.26 3.66
CA LYS A 167 14.23 27.71 3.97
C LYS A 167 13.05 28.49 3.39
N ASN A 168 12.35 27.93 2.41
CA ASN A 168 11.16 28.54 1.81
C ASN A 168 9.85 27.94 2.33
N VAL A 169 9.91 26.96 3.22
CA VAL A 169 8.73 26.28 3.78
C VAL A 169 8.42 26.87 5.15
N VAL A 170 7.35 27.65 5.26
CA VAL A 170 6.93 28.26 6.53
C VAL A 170 6.51 27.16 7.51
N PHE A 171 7.14 27.10 8.68
CA PHE A 171 6.71 26.23 9.76
C PHE A 171 5.63 26.90 10.61
N GLN A 172 5.90 28.11 11.09
CA GLN A 172 4.94 28.94 11.81
C GLN A 172 5.42 30.40 11.75
N ALA A 173 4.50 31.35 11.59
CA ALA A 173 4.82 32.76 11.27
C ALA A 173 5.82 33.45 12.22
N GLN A 174 5.78 33.14 13.52
CA GLN A 174 6.69 33.69 14.54
C GLN A 174 7.92 32.81 14.80
N LEU A 175 7.91 31.55 14.36
CA LEU A 175 9.00 30.57 14.56
C LEU A 175 9.80 30.30 13.29
N GLY A 176 9.45 30.96 12.18
CA GLY A 176 10.14 30.90 10.90
C GLY A 176 9.78 29.65 10.08
N THR A 177 10.80 29.12 9.42
CA THR A 177 10.73 28.08 8.40
C THR A 177 10.98 26.69 8.99
N VAL A 178 10.75 25.65 8.20
CA VAL A 178 11.09 24.26 8.58
C VAL A 178 12.61 24.12 8.73
N PHE A 179 13.40 24.85 7.95
CA PHE A 179 14.85 24.92 8.15
C PHE A 179 15.21 25.50 9.53
N ASP A 180 14.61 26.63 9.91
CA ASP A 180 14.85 27.25 11.24
C ASP A 180 14.48 26.29 12.38
N LYS A 181 13.42 25.49 12.18
CA LYS A 181 13.07 24.41 13.11
C LYS A 181 14.15 23.34 13.18
N ALA A 182 14.66 22.86 12.05
CA ALA A 182 15.73 21.88 12.00
C ALA A 182 17.01 22.36 12.69
N GLU A 183 17.38 23.65 12.54
CA GLU A 183 18.51 24.24 13.25
C GLU A 183 18.30 24.31 14.77
N ARG A 184 17.09 24.62 15.24
CA ARG A 184 16.75 24.55 16.67
C ARG A 184 16.87 23.13 17.21
N VAL A 185 16.35 22.15 16.48
CA VAL A 185 16.46 20.72 16.84
C VAL A 185 17.91 20.27 16.86
N SER A 186 18.71 20.64 15.86
CA SER A 186 20.15 20.36 15.78
C SER A 186 20.92 20.86 17.01
N ARG A 187 20.73 22.12 17.40
CA ARG A 187 21.38 22.69 18.59
C ARG A 187 20.95 21.99 19.88
N LEU A 188 19.66 21.70 20.02
CA LEU A 188 19.13 21.00 21.19
C LEU A 188 19.69 19.57 21.28
N ALA A 189 19.73 18.84 20.16
CA ALA A 189 20.30 17.50 20.09
C ALA A 189 21.78 17.49 20.49
N GLY A 190 22.56 18.47 20.01
CA GLY A 190 23.96 18.65 20.41
C GLY A 190 24.14 18.87 21.91
N LEU A 191 23.32 19.75 22.51
CA LEU A 191 23.36 20.02 23.96
C LEU A 191 23.01 18.78 24.79
N ILE A 192 22.02 18.00 24.36
CA ILE A 192 21.63 16.76 25.03
C ILE A 192 22.76 15.73 24.94
N ALA A 193 23.34 15.54 23.75
CA ALA A 193 24.43 14.59 23.53
C ALA A 193 25.64 14.89 24.43
N GLU A 194 26.06 16.15 24.56
CA GLU A 194 27.14 16.53 25.48
C GLU A 194 26.86 16.14 26.93
N ARG A 195 25.60 16.23 27.37
CA ARG A 195 25.20 15.92 28.75
C ARG A 195 25.02 14.41 29.02
N THR A 196 24.73 13.63 27.97
CA THR A 196 24.52 12.18 28.09
C THR A 196 25.75 11.36 27.69
N GLY A 197 26.86 12.02 27.31
CA GLY A 197 28.09 11.36 26.85
C GLY A 197 28.04 10.89 25.39
N GLY A 198 27.10 11.40 24.59
CA GLY A 198 27.00 11.15 23.16
C GLY A 198 27.89 12.06 22.30
N ASP A 199 28.03 11.71 21.02
CA ASP A 199 28.78 12.53 20.05
C ASP A 199 27.95 13.76 19.63
N LYS A 200 28.38 14.94 20.08
CA LYS A 200 27.74 16.23 19.77
C LYS A 200 27.62 16.47 18.26
N ALA A 201 28.67 16.23 17.49
CA ALA A 201 28.70 16.55 16.07
C ALA A 201 27.71 15.68 15.30
N ARG A 202 27.65 14.38 15.63
CA ARG A 202 26.65 13.46 15.07
C ARG A 202 25.22 13.85 15.45
N ALA A 203 24.98 14.21 16.71
CA ALA A 203 23.65 14.63 17.17
C ALA A 203 23.18 15.91 16.47
N MET A 204 24.07 16.89 16.31
CA MET A 204 23.78 18.11 15.57
C MET A 204 23.47 17.82 14.09
N ARG A 205 24.27 16.96 13.44
CA ARG A 205 24.02 16.56 12.04
C ARG A 205 22.68 15.83 11.90
N ALA A 206 22.36 14.92 12.81
CA ALA A 206 21.07 14.21 12.81
C ALA A 206 19.88 15.17 12.97
N GLY A 207 19.97 16.14 13.89
CA GLY A 207 18.92 17.14 14.05
C GLY A 207 18.72 18.01 12.81
N LEU A 208 19.80 18.38 12.12
CA LEU A 208 19.72 19.14 10.86
C LEU A 208 19.09 18.32 9.73
N LEU A 209 19.36 17.01 9.69
CA LEU A 209 18.82 16.10 8.67
C LEU A 209 17.39 15.60 8.94
N SER A 210 16.90 15.73 10.17
CA SER A 210 15.62 15.16 10.65
C SER A 210 14.34 15.62 9.93
N LYS A 211 14.46 16.59 9.02
CA LYS A 211 13.37 17.15 8.22
C LYS A 211 13.71 17.25 6.73
N ALA A 212 14.90 16.82 6.32
CA ALA A 212 15.39 16.95 4.95
C ALA A 212 14.52 16.17 3.95
N ASP A 213 13.96 15.04 4.40
CA ASP A 213 13.04 14.18 3.68
C ASP A 213 11.80 14.94 3.18
N LEU A 214 11.29 15.92 3.93
CA LEU A 214 10.11 16.72 3.55
C LEU A 214 10.24 17.48 2.23
N ALA A 215 11.46 17.67 1.74
CA ALA A 215 11.72 18.37 0.47
C ALA A 215 12.16 17.43 -0.66
N THR A 216 12.13 16.12 -0.43
CA THR A 216 12.39 15.08 -1.44
C THR A 216 11.17 14.91 -2.34
N GLU A 217 11.40 14.50 -3.58
CA GLU A 217 10.30 14.20 -4.49
C GLU A 217 9.51 12.96 -4.03
N MET A 218 10.20 11.99 -3.40
CA MET A 218 9.58 10.82 -2.78
C MET A 218 8.51 11.19 -1.75
N VAL A 219 8.81 12.06 -0.77
CA VAL A 219 7.80 12.48 0.22
C VAL A 219 6.76 13.40 -0.40
N GLY A 220 7.11 14.12 -1.48
CA GLY A 220 6.15 14.91 -2.25
C GLY A 220 5.07 14.06 -2.90
N GLU A 221 5.44 12.91 -3.48
CA GLU A 221 4.49 11.97 -4.09
C GLU A 221 3.84 11.04 -3.06
N PHE A 222 4.59 10.62 -2.04
CA PHE A 222 4.19 9.65 -1.01
C PHE A 222 4.32 10.28 0.40
N PRO A 223 3.35 11.11 0.84
CA PRO A 223 3.43 11.82 2.13
C PRO A 223 3.61 10.90 3.34
N GLU A 224 3.06 9.69 3.28
CA GLU A 224 3.21 8.63 4.28
C GLU A 224 4.64 8.13 4.47
N MET A 225 5.55 8.38 3.50
CA MET A 225 6.97 8.08 3.61
C MET A 225 7.74 9.04 4.50
N GLN A 226 7.11 10.12 4.95
CA GLN A 226 7.76 11.11 5.81
C GLN A 226 8.33 10.46 7.08
N GLY A 227 9.65 10.58 7.26
CA GLY A 227 10.38 10.12 8.44
C GLY A 227 10.65 8.61 8.50
N ILE A 228 10.40 7.86 7.43
CA ILE A 228 10.75 6.43 7.29
C ILE A 228 12.23 6.28 6.89
#